data_AF-A0A146MDJ6-F1
#
_entry.id   AF-A0A146MDJ6-F1
#
_cell.length_a   1.000
_cell.length_b   1.000
_cell.length_c   1.000
_cell.angle_alpha   90.00
_cell.angle_beta   90.00
_cell.angle_gamma   90.00
#
_symmetry.space_group_name_H-M   'P 1'
#
loop_
_entity.id
_entity.type
_entity.pdbx_description
1 polymer ?
#
loop_
_entity_poly.entity_id
_entity_poly.type
_entity_poly.pdbx_seq_one_letter_code
_entity_poly.pdbx_strand_id
1 'polypeptide(L)'
;NEKYGLNICGEGGEYETFTLDCPLFCKSLVIDDYETVIHSNDAIAPVGYLNFTKFRLVEKEGVDGSSSLLDRLKICHIKTAEDYIVDIDQAELTDTDSDVADSDDQAMETDPLLEIKEHEPTPCTPSVITNSSGWTWIGGVVGEHPDLPQATICALDKLNGSTKFPAALVDNFRMFV
;
A
#
# COMPACT_ATOMS: atom_id res chain seq x y z
N ASN A 1 10.59 10.04 -13.03
CA ASN A 1 9.74 10.31 -14.21
C ASN A 1 10.17 11.60 -14.94
N GLU A 2 10.43 12.71 -14.23
CA GLU A 2 10.56 14.08 -14.76
C GLU A 2 11.44 14.31 -16.01
N LYS A 3 12.50 13.52 -16.22
CA LYS A 3 13.44 13.72 -17.34
C LYS A 3 12.97 13.12 -18.67
N TYR A 4 12.24 12.00 -18.63
CA TYR A 4 11.91 11.20 -19.82
C TYR A 4 10.43 10.80 -19.88
N GLY A 5 9.61 11.16 -18.89
CA GLY A 5 8.18 10.89 -18.88
C GLY A 5 7.79 9.43 -18.63
N LEU A 6 8.76 8.55 -18.34
CA LEU A 6 8.50 7.13 -18.08
C LEU A 6 7.56 6.91 -16.88
N ASN A 7 6.63 5.99 -17.05
CA ASN A 7 5.77 5.49 -16.01
C ASN A 7 6.59 4.71 -14.97
N ILE A 8 6.45 5.08 -13.70
CA ILE A 8 7.23 4.50 -12.59
C ILE A 8 6.90 3.02 -12.37
N CYS A 9 5.75 2.56 -12.85
CA CYS A 9 5.31 1.19 -12.74
C CYS A 9 5.52 0.39 -14.04
N GLY A 10 6.11 0.99 -15.09
CA GLY A 10 6.32 0.34 -16.38
C GLY A 10 5.03 0.05 -17.16
N GLU A 11 3.94 0.74 -16.83
CA GLU A 11 2.69 0.65 -17.59
C GLU A 11 2.93 0.97 -19.07
N GLY A 12 2.21 0.30 -19.97
CA GLY A 12 2.40 0.49 -21.41
C GLY A 12 3.62 -0.22 -21.99
N GLY A 13 4.31 -1.06 -21.20
CA GLY A 13 5.41 -1.92 -21.69
C GLY A 13 6.74 -1.20 -21.83
N GLU A 14 6.97 -0.14 -21.04
CA GLU A 14 8.23 0.62 -21.07
C GLU A 14 9.43 -0.21 -20.62
N TYR A 15 9.21 -1.11 -19.66
CA TYR A 15 10.19 -2.10 -19.23
C TYR A 15 9.47 -3.30 -18.61
N GLU A 16 10.17 -4.42 -18.56
CA GLU A 16 9.72 -5.62 -17.88
C GLU A 16 10.60 -5.90 -16.66
N THR A 17 10.04 -6.61 -15.68
CA THR A 17 10.75 -7.01 -14.46
C THR A 17 10.69 -8.52 -14.27
N PHE A 18 11.70 -9.09 -13.63
CA PHE A 18 11.78 -10.51 -13.32
C PHE A 18 12.03 -10.70 -11.82
N THR A 19 11.07 -11.33 -11.13
CA THR A 19 11.12 -11.50 -9.67
C THR A 19 12.03 -12.66 -9.28
N LEU A 20 13.21 -12.36 -8.76
CA LEU A 20 14.19 -13.37 -8.31
C LEU A 20 13.85 -13.97 -6.95
N ASP A 21 13.27 -13.16 -6.07
CA ASP A 21 12.88 -13.59 -4.74
C ASP A 21 11.56 -12.95 -4.31
N CYS A 22 10.75 -13.75 -3.61
CA CYS A 22 9.47 -13.33 -3.05
C CYS A 22 9.30 -14.04 -1.70
N PRO A 23 8.71 -13.40 -0.67
CA PRO A 23 8.38 -14.06 0.60
C PRO A 23 7.57 -15.35 0.44
N LEU A 24 6.76 -15.45 -0.63
CA LEU A 24 5.95 -16.64 -0.93
C LEU A 24 6.73 -17.76 -1.62
N PHE A 25 7.98 -17.56 -2.02
CA PHE A 25 8.80 -18.60 -2.64
C PHE A 25 9.42 -19.50 -1.57
N CYS A 26 9.54 -20.81 -1.87
CA CYS A 26 10.33 -21.73 -1.03
C CYS A 26 11.84 -21.63 -1.33
N LYS A 27 12.17 -21.24 -2.56
CA LYS A 27 13.54 -21.08 -3.06
C LYS A 27 13.67 -19.76 -3.78
N SER A 28 14.80 -19.10 -3.63
CA SER A 28 15.16 -17.91 -4.40
C SER A 28 15.88 -18.31 -5.68
N LEU A 29 15.68 -17.55 -6.75
CA LEU A 29 16.42 -17.69 -7.99
C LEU A 29 17.70 -16.87 -7.90
N VAL A 30 18.84 -17.49 -8.18
CA VAL A 30 20.11 -16.80 -8.35
C VAL A 30 20.52 -16.89 -9.81
N ILE A 31 20.75 -15.72 -10.41
CA ILE A 31 21.32 -15.59 -11.75
C ILE A 31 22.81 -15.92 -11.65
N ASP A 32 23.23 -16.99 -12.32
CA ASP A 32 24.65 -17.34 -12.43
C ASP A 32 25.27 -16.72 -13.68
N ASP A 33 24.48 -16.58 -14.76
CA ASP A 33 24.94 -16.02 -16.03
C ASP A 33 23.78 -15.41 -16.83
N TYR A 34 24.06 -14.32 -17.55
CA TYR A 34 23.11 -13.60 -18.39
C TYR A 34 23.82 -12.74 -19.43
N GLU A 35 23.11 -12.42 -20.50
CA GLU A 35 23.56 -11.48 -21.53
C GLU A 35 22.50 -10.41 -21.80
N THR A 36 22.93 -9.23 -22.22
CA THR A 36 22.04 -8.16 -22.68
C THR A 36 21.98 -8.19 -24.19
N VAL A 37 20.78 -8.37 -24.75
CA VAL A 37 20.56 -8.40 -26.19
C VAL A 37 19.82 -7.13 -26.61
N ILE A 38 20.39 -6.37 -27.55
CA ILE A 38 19.72 -5.24 -28.17
C ILE A 38 18.92 -5.76 -29.37
N HIS A 39 17.59 -5.70 -29.27
CA HIS A 39 16.67 -6.20 -30.29
C HIS A 39 16.42 -5.17 -31.39
N SER A 40 16.29 -3.89 -31.02
CA SER A 40 16.25 -2.76 -31.96
C SER A 40 17.21 -1.66 -31.49
N ASN A 41 18.10 -1.23 -32.37
CA ASN A 41 19.04 -0.14 -32.10
C ASN A 41 18.55 1.16 -32.75
N ASP A 42 17.31 1.55 -32.43
CA ASP A 42 16.77 2.83 -32.85
C ASP A 42 17.50 3.98 -32.15
N ALA A 43 17.82 5.03 -32.88
CA ALA A 43 18.57 6.18 -32.35
C ALA A 43 17.83 6.97 -31.25
N ILE A 44 16.54 6.69 -31.06
CA ILE A 44 15.63 7.42 -30.15
C ILE A 44 15.11 6.52 -29.02
N ALA A 45 14.80 5.25 -29.31
CA ALA A 45 14.22 4.32 -28.34
C ALA A 45 14.76 2.89 -28.58
N PRO A 46 16.02 2.61 -28.22
CA PRO A 46 16.57 1.29 -28.35
C PRO A 46 15.85 0.31 -27.41
N VAL A 47 15.50 -0.86 -27.93
CA VAL A 47 14.84 -1.92 -27.18
C VAL A 47 15.86 -3.01 -26.91
N GLY A 48 16.09 -3.32 -25.64
CA GLY A 48 16.94 -4.42 -25.21
C GLY A 48 16.24 -5.28 -24.17
N TYR A 49 16.67 -6.54 -24.08
CA TYR A 49 16.20 -7.48 -23.07
C TYR A 49 17.38 -8.20 -22.41
N LEU A 50 17.15 -8.68 -21.20
CA LEU A 50 18.07 -9.57 -20.49
C LEU A 50 17.74 -11.01 -20.88
N ASN A 51 18.70 -11.71 -21.46
CA ASN A 51 18.62 -13.14 -21.72
C ASN A 51 19.41 -13.88 -20.64
N PHE A 52 18.71 -14.52 -19.72
CA PHE A 52 19.34 -15.30 -18.67
C PHE A 52 19.77 -16.67 -19.20
N THR A 53 21.07 -16.94 -19.19
CA THR A 53 21.65 -18.18 -19.74
C THR A 53 21.77 -19.25 -18.66
N LYS A 54 21.92 -18.86 -17.39
CA LYS A 54 22.04 -19.81 -16.28
C LYS A 54 21.43 -19.30 -14.98
N PHE A 55 20.66 -20.18 -14.34
CA PHE A 55 20.12 -19.99 -13.01
C PHE A 55 20.39 -21.18 -12.09
N ARG A 56 20.35 -20.90 -10.79
CA ARG A 56 20.25 -21.91 -9.75
C ARG A 56 19.20 -21.52 -8.73
N LEU A 57 18.60 -22.52 -8.09
CA LEU A 57 17.66 -22.35 -6.99
C LEU A 57 18.40 -22.50 -5.66
N VAL A 58 18.11 -21.62 -4.70
CA VAL A 58 18.67 -21.64 -3.35
C VAL A 58 17.52 -21.75 -2.36
N GLU A 59 17.59 -22.73 -1.46
CA GLU A 59 16.60 -22.88 -0.37
C GLU A 59 16.62 -21.64 0.53
N LYS A 60 15.43 -21.17 0.92
CA LYS A 60 15.31 -20.04 1.85
C LYS A 60 15.33 -20.55 3.29
N GLU A 61 16.06 -19.84 4.16
CA GLU A 61 16.07 -20.15 5.58
C GLU A 61 14.69 -19.93 6.20
N GLY A 62 14.27 -20.82 7.09
CA GLY A 62 12.98 -20.72 7.79
C GLY A 62 11.75 -21.03 6.94
N VAL A 63 11.90 -21.46 5.67
CA VAL A 63 10.78 -21.86 4.82
C VAL A 63 10.78 -23.37 4.63
N ASP A 64 9.71 -24.02 5.07
CA ASP A 64 9.50 -25.44 4.79
C ASP A 64 9.11 -25.62 3.31
N GLY A 65 9.94 -26.34 2.56
CA GLY A 65 9.70 -26.65 1.14
C GLY A 65 8.44 -27.49 0.89
N SER A 66 7.91 -28.15 1.93
CA SER A 66 6.65 -28.91 1.88
C SER A 66 5.41 -28.11 2.29
N SER A 67 5.60 -26.86 2.75
CA SER A 67 4.50 -25.97 3.14
C SER A 67 3.54 -25.68 1.98
N SER A 68 2.27 -25.50 2.31
CA SER A 68 1.29 -25.01 1.33
C SER A 68 1.49 -23.51 1.04
N LEU A 69 0.93 -23.02 -0.07
CA LEU A 69 0.88 -21.57 -0.32
C LEU A 69 0.15 -20.82 0.81
N LEU A 70 -0.91 -21.42 1.36
CA LEU A 70 -1.69 -20.84 2.44
C LEU A 70 -0.86 -20.68 3.72
N ASP A 71 0.01 -21.65 4.02
CA ASP A 71 0.90 -21.57 5.17
C ASP A 71 1.98 -20.50 4.98
N ARG A 72 2.48 -20.30 3.76
CA ARG A 72 3.41 -19.21 3.45
C ARG A 72 2.74 -17.85 3.44
N LEU A 73 1.48 -17.76 3.04
CA LEU A 73 0.71 -16.52 3.14
C LEU A 73 0.57 -16.05 4.58
N LYS A 74 0.47 -16.95 5.55
CA LYS A 74 0.45 -16.58 7.00
C LYS A 74 1.73 -15.91 7.47
N ILE A 75 2.86 -16.11 6.78
CA ILE A 75 4.13 -15.42 7.09
C ILE A 75 4.04 -13.95 6.67
N CYS A 76 3.29 -13.66 5.60
CA CYS A 76 3.06 -12.32 5.13
C CYS A 76 1.89 -11.71 5.90
N HIS A 77 2.12 -10.70 6.73
CA HIS A 77 1.05 -9.91 7.33
C HIS A 77 0.35 -9.07 6.25
N ILE A 78 -0.60 -9.69 5.55
CA ILE A 78 -1.43 -9.09 4.51
C ILE A 78 -2.86 -9.10 5.03
N LYS A 79 -3.58 -7.98 4.84
CA LYS A 79 -5.01 -7.93 5.16
C LYS A 79 -5.78 -8.93 4.32
N THR A 80 -6.58 -9.77 4.97
CA THR A 80 -7.54 -10.63 4.28
C THR A 80 -8.84 -9.88 4.02
N ALA A 81 -9.73 -10.46 3.21
CA ALA A 81 -11.06 -9.89 2.98
C ALA A 81 -11.84 -9.74 4.29
N GLU A 82 -11.69 -10.69 5.21
CA GLU A 82 -12.29 -10.66 6.55
C GLU A 82 -11.75 -9.50 7.39
N ASP A 83 -10.44 -9.20 7.30
CA ASP A 83 -9.87 -8.02 7.98
C ASP A 83 -10.54 -6.73 7.49
N TYR A 84 -10.76 -6.60 6.17
CA TYR A 84 -11.44 -5.43 5.61
C TYR A 84 -12.90 -5.32 6.06
N ILE A 85 -13.62 -6.44 6.18
CA ILE A 85 -15.00 -6.44 6.66
C ILE A 85 -15.06 -5.96 8.11
N VAL A 86 -14.18 -6.47 8.97
CA VAL A 86 -14.07 -6.04 10.38
C VAL A 86 -13.74 -4.54 10.48
N ASP A 87 -12.91 -4.03 9.57
CA ASP A 87 -12.56 -2.61 9.53
C ASP A 87 -13.76 -1.73 9.14
N ILE A 88 -14.59 -2.20 8.20
CA ILE A 88 -15.82 -1.50 7.79
C ILE A 88 -16.85 -1.51 8.92
N ASP A 89 -17.10 -2.66 9.55
CA ASP A 89 -18.06 -2.78 10.66
C ASP A 89 -17.67 -1.89 11.85
N GLN A 90 -16.37 -1.72 12.11
CA GLN A 90 -15.88 -0.81 13.15
C GLN A 90 -16.07 0.67 12.77
N ALA A 91 -16.01 1.02 11.49
CA ALA A 91 -16.24 2.38 11.02
C ALA A 91 -17.73 2.77 11.14
N GLU A 92 -18.66 1.88 10.79
CA GLU A 92 -20.11 2.15 10.92
C GLU A 92 -20.56 2.31 12.38
N LEU A 93 -19.86 1.68 13.34
CA LEU A 93 -20.15 1.84 14.77
C LEU A 93 -19.68 3.19 15.35
N THR A 94 -18.92 3.99 14.60
CA THR A 94 -18.54 5.35 15.02
C THR A 94 -19.46 6.45 14.50
N ASP A 95 -20.39 6.12 13.59
CA ASP A 95 -21.44 7.03 13.12
C ASP A 95 -22.70 6.93 14.00
N THR A 96 -22.54 6.84 15.33
CA THR A 96 -23.67 7.08 16.23
C THR A 96 -23.98 8.57 16.30
N ASP A 97 -24.71 9.04 15.31
CA ASP A 97 -25.54 10.24 15.44
C ASP A 97 -26.48 10.02 16.64
N SER A 98 -26.20 10.79 17.68
CA SER A 98 -27.00 10.84 18.90
C SER A 98 -28.19 11.76 18.70
N ASP A 99 -29.07 11.48 17.74
CA ASP A 99 -30.26 12.30 17.52
C ASP A 99 -31.50 11.61 18.10
N VAL A 100 -31.80 12.02 19.33
CA VAL A 100 -33.03 11.78 20.08
C VAL A 100 -34.21 12.58 19.51
N ALA A 101 -35.36 11.89 19.40
CA ALA A 101 -36.75 12.36 19.43
C ALA A 101 -37.45 12.79 18.11
N ASP A 102 -38.14 11.81 17.51
CA ASP A 102 -39.61 11.72 17.29
C ASP A 102 -40.40 13.02 16.98
N SER A 103 -40.87 13.19 15.73
CA SER A 103 -42.26 13.59 15.37
C SER A 103 -42.53 13.72 13.85
N ASP A 104 -43.55 12.97 13.41
CA ASP A 104 -44.55 13.15 12.31
C ASP A 104 -44.20 13.56 10.86
N ASP A 105 -44.54 12.62 9.95
CA ASP A 105 -45.29 12.74 8.69
C ASP A 105 -44.85 13.75 7.59
N GLN A 106 -44.25 13.24 6.50
CA GLN A 106 -44.87 13.16 5.15
C GLN A 106 -43.92 12.55 4.11
N ALA A 107 -44.49 11.71 3.23
CA ALA A 107 -43.79 10.99 2.17
C ALA A 107 -43.36 11.88 1.00
N MET A 108 -42.10 11.74 0.55
CA MET A 108 -41.68 11.93 -0.84
C MET A 108 -40.60 10.92 -1.19
N GLU A 109 -40.87 10.09 -2.21
CA GLU A 109 -39.89 9.23 -2.86
C GLU A 109 -38.86 10.09 -3.60
N THR A 110 -37.58 9.89 -3.29
CA THR A 110 -36.46 10.13 -4.21
C THR A 110 -35.39 9.07 -3.95
N ASP A 111 -35.04 8.31 -4.99
CA ASP A 111 -33.86 7.44 -5.04
C ASP A 111 -32.64 8.15 -4.42
N PRO A 112 -31.93 7.57 -3.44
CA PRO A 112 -30.69 8.14 -2.96
C PRO A 112 -29.59 7.78 -3.96
N LEU A 113 -29.58 8.52 -5.07
CA LEU A 113 -28.37 8.71 -5.86
C LEU A 113 -27.32 9.28 -4.90
N LEU A 114 -26.21 8.56 -4.72
CA LEU A 114 -25.12 8.92 -3.81
C LEU A 114 -24.67 10.37 -4.05
N GLU A 115 -25.19 11.28 -3.25
CA GLU A 115 -24.72 12.67 -3.20
C GLU A 115 -23.41 12.66 -2.42
N ILE A 116 -22.28 12.76 -3.13
CA ILE A 116 -20.99 13.02 -2.49
C ILE A 116 -21.05 14.45 -1.95
N LYS A 117 -21.53 14.62 -0.72
CA LYS A 117 -21.34 15.85 0.04
C LYS A 117 -19.85 15.99 0.29
N GLU A 118 -19.20 16.93 -0.40
CA GLU A 118 -17.88 17.43 -0.02
C GLU A 118 -18.03 18.19 1.31
N HIS A 119 -18.13 17.46 2.42
CA HIS A 119 -18.22 18.04 3.75
C HIS A 119 -16.81 18.25 4.32
N GLU A 120 -16.50 19.53 4.56
CA GLU A 120 -15.40 20.12 5.32
C GLU A 120 -13.95 19.64 5.07
N PRO A 121 -12.95 20.55 5.10
CA PRO A 121 -11.56 20.16 4.95
C PRO A 121 -11.20 19.09 5.99
N THR A 122 -10.50 18.05 5.54
CA THR A 122 -10.05 16.95 6.39
C THR A 122 -9.46 17.52 7.68
N PRO A 123 -9.89 17.07 8.87
CA PRO A 123 -9.42 17.65 10.12
C PRO A 123 -7.88 17.64 10.15
N CYS A 124 -7.28 18.81 10.34
CA CYS A 124 -5.82 18.98 10.42
C CYS A 124 -5.21 18.40 11.71
N THR A 125 -6.06 17.79 12.54
CA THR A 125 -5.69 17.11 13.77
C THR A 125 -5.28 15.67 13.43
N PRO A 126 -4.03 15.26 13.78
CA PRO A 126 -3.62 13.89 13.60
C PRO A 126 -4.55 12.93 14.35
N SER A 127 -5.04 11.91 13.65
CA SER A 127 -5.82 10.82 14.23
C SER A 127 -5.09 9.50 14.06
N VAL A 128 -5.20 8.64 15.07
CA VAL A 128 -4.64 7.28 15.04
C VAL A 128 -5.73 6.33 15.49
N ILE A 129 -6.10 5.39 14.63
CA ILE A 129 -7.06 4.33 14.93
C ILE A 129 -6.33 3.02 14.79
N THR A 130 -6.48 2.12 15.76
CA THR A 130 -5.91 0.77 15.71
C THR A 130 -7.01 -0.25 15.94
N ASN A 131 -7.14 -1.21 15.03
CA ASN A 131 -8.13 -2.28 15.18
C ASN A 131 -7.61 -3.40 16.10
N SER A 132 -8.51 -4.32 16.45
CA SER A 132 -8.18 -5.50 17.27
C SER A 132 -7.17 -6.44 16.62
N SER A 133 -7.05 -6.43 15.28
CA SER A 133 -6.08 -7.20 14.51
C SER A 133 -4.68 -6.55 14.45
N GLY A 134 -4.48 -5.39 15.10
CA GLY A 134 -3.18 -4.71 15.19
C GLY A 134 -2.83 -3.82 14.00
N TRP A 135 -3.76 -3.58 13.07
CA TRP A 135 -3.60 -2.61 11.99
C TRP A 135 -3.84 -1.20 12.51
N THR A 136 -2.99 -0.26 12.08
CA THR A 136 -3.07 1.15 12.50
C THR A 136 -3.27 2.06 11.28
N TRP A 137 -4.28 2.90 11.33
CA TRP A 137 -4.53 3.98 10.39
C TRP A 137 -4.11 5.29 11.02
N ILE A 138 -3.43 6.11 10.23
CA ILE A 138 -3.01 7.43 10.65
C ILE A 138 -3.57 8.41 9.64
N GLY A 139 -4.38 9.36 10.12
CA GLY A 139 -5.02 10.39 9.31
C GLY A 139 -4.70 11.79 9.83
N GLY A 140 -5.05 12.83 9.06
CA GLY A 140 -4.91 14.23 9.49
C GLY A 140 -3.47 14.71 9.69
N VAL A 141 -2.47 14.00 9.16
CA VAL A 141 -1.05 14.41 9.23
C VAL A 141 -0.76 15.40 8.12
N VAL A 142 -0.71 16.68 8.47
CA VAL A 142 -0.45 17.78 7.53
C VAL A 142 0.78 18.55 7.95
N GLY A 143 1.69 18.79 7.02
CA GLY A 143 2.85 19.65 7.22
C GLY A 143 2.54 21.09 6.84
N GLU A 144 2.84 22.04 7.72
CA GLU A 144 2.54 23.46 7.50
C GLU A 144 3.83 24.21 7.16
N HIS A 145 4.12 24.32 5.87
CA HIS A 145 5.25 25.12 5.39
C HIS A 145 5.02 25.61 3.94
N PRO A 146 5.46 26.83 3.57
CA PRO A 146 5.30 27.35 2.21
C PRO A 146 6.12 26.58 1.15
N ASP A 147 7.20 25.94 1.58
CA ASP A 147 8.05 25.07 0.74
C ASP A 147 7.65 23.60 0.91
N LEU A 148 7.38 22.91 -0.21
CA LEU A 148 6.85 21.54 -0.24
C LEU A 148 7.75 20.51 0.48
N PRO A 149 9.08 20.45 0.22
CA PRO A 149 9.97 19.54 0.95
C PRO A 149 9.92 19.73 2.46
N GLN A 150 9.87 20.98 2.92
CA GLN A 150 9.80 21.30 4.34
C GLN A 150 8.42 21.01 4.94
N ALA A 151 7.35 21.15 4.16
CA ALA A 151 6.02 20.69 4.57
C ALA A 151 6.03 19.17 4.76
N THR A 152 6.62 18.40 3.85
CA THR A 152 6.75 16.94 4.00
C THR A 152 7.55 16.55 5.25
N ILE A 153 8.65 17.25 5.54
CA ILE A 153 9.44 17.03 6.77
C ILE A 153 8.59 17.31 8.02
N CYS A 154 7.87 18.44 8.04
CA CYS A 154 6.98 18.79 9.15
C CYS A 154 5.87 17.74 9.37
N ALA A 155 5.29 17.22 8.29
CA ALA A 155 4.32 16.12 8.34
C ALA A 155 4.95 14.84 8.93
N LEU A 156 6.18 14.49 8.53
CA LEU A 156 6.89 13.32 9.02
C LEU A 156 7.25 13.44 10.51
N ASP A 157 7.65 14.63 10.97
CA ASP A 157 7.90 14.87 12.39
C ASP A 157 6.63 14.72 13.23
N LYS A 158 5.48 15.22 12.73
CA LYS A 158 4.16 15.01 13.36
C LYS A 158 3.81 13.51 13.39
N LEU A 159 4.10 12.76 12.33
CA LEU A 159 3.88 11.31 12.26
C LEU A 159 4.72 10.56 13.32
N ASN A 160 5.99 10.91 13.47
CA ASN A 160 6.91 10.33 14.45
C ASN A 160 6.55 10.70 15.89
N GLY A 161 6.02 11.91 16.13
CA GLY A 161 5.61 12.38 17.45
C GLY A 161 4.28 11.78 17.94
N SER A 162 3.35 11.50 17.02
CA SER A 162 2.03 10.92 17.33
C SER A 162 2.08 9.42 17.62
N THR A 163 3.21 8.77 17.39
CA THR A 163 3.33 7.32 17.43
C THR A 163 4.27 6.86 18.54
N LYS A 164 3.70 6.43 19.67
CA LYS A 164 4.44 5.57 20.61
C LYS A 164 4.52 4.17 20.03
N PHE A 165 5.32 3.98 18.98
CA PHE A 165 5.56 2.66 18.43
C PHE A 165 6.33 1.80 19.45
N PRO A 166 5.89 0.58 19.78
CA PRO A 166 6.83 -0.41 20.30
C PRO A 166 7.91 -0.62 19.23
N ALA A 167 9.18 -0.71 19.65
CA ALA A 167 10.37 -0.72 18.78
C ALA A 167 10.38 -1.79 17.67
N ALA A 168 9.43 -2.72 17.64
CA ALA A 168 9.28 -3.77 16.65
C ALA A 168 8.50 -3.37 15.37
N LEU A 169 7.89 -2.17 15.30
CA LEU A 169 7.06 -1.79 14.14
C LEU A 169 7.82 -1.06 13.02
N VAL A 170 9.05 -0.64 13.27
CA VAL A 170 9.85 0.15 12.31
C VAL A 170 10.23 -0.67 11.06
N ASP A 171 10.24 -2.00 11.18
CA ASP A 171 10.65 -2.91 10.09
C ASP A 171 9.54 -3.23 9.07
N ASN A 172 8.27 -2.86 9.32
CA ASN A 172 7.13 -3.24 8.47
C ASN A 172 6.20 -2.06 8.09
N PHE A 173 6.65 -0.82 8.20
CA PHE A 173 5.85 0.33 7.78
C PHE A 173 5.76 0.41 6.24
N ARG A 174 4.55 0.24 5.68
CA ARG A 174 4.26 0.48 4.27
C ARG A 174 3.29 1.64 4.14
N MET A 175 3.78 2.75 3.61
CA MET A 175 2.96 3.90 3.26
C MET A 175 2.45 3.71 1.82
N PHE A 176 1.13 3.66 1.65
CA PHE A 176 0.51 3.83 0.34
C PHE A 176 0.10 5.29 0.23
N VAL A 177 0.60 5.98 -0.81
CA VAL A 177 0.21 7.34 -1.18
C VAL A 177 -0.83 7.26 -2.29
#